data_AF-A0A8S4DMR3-F1
#
_entry.id   AF-A0A8S4DMR3-F1
#
_cell.length_a   1.000
_cell.length_b   1.000
_cell.length_c   1.000
_cell.angle_alpha   90.00
_cell.angle_beta   90.00
_cell.angle_gamma   90.00
#
_symmetry.space_group_name_H-M   'P 1'
#
loop_
_entity.id
_entity.type
_entity.pdbx_description
1 polymer ?
#
loop_
_entity_poly.entity_id
_entity_poly.type
_entity_poly.pdbx_seq_one_letter_code
_entity_poly.pdbx_strand_id
1 'polypeptide(L)'
;MNHGVAQVLNEKPKEKFFCFIMLGLLSCEARRGTFTEAIAGMLQDMEELRRGEPPDARVIRPQYDFVIVGAGTAGCLLANRLTEVKKFKVLLVEAGDREQSFMDVPVLATLLQFTDANWHYYTEPQIAKYTHSIKTLLPSTKYVFDQRDTSVSCRSTFGETELLVMEKAKSGCVGMKGGRCAWPRGRVVGGSSVLHSMMHTRGNRRDYDRWAAAGNPGK
;
A
#
# COMPACT_ATOMS: atom_id res chain seq x y z
N MET A 1 1.39 -21.09 8.26
CA MET A 1 2.13 -20.79 9.50
C MET A 1 2.11 -19.28 9.66
N ASN A 2 1.66 -18.75 10.80
CA ASN A 2 1.52 -17.31 11.01
C ASN A 2 2.91 -16.72 11.33
N HIS A 3 3.62 -16.26 10.30
CA HIS A 3 4.87 -15.52 10.43
C HIS A 3 4.53 -14.06 10.75
N GLY A 4 4.29 -13.77 12.03
CA GLY A 4 4.21 -12.40 12.53
C GLY A 4 5.57 -11.98 13.08
N VAL A 5 5.95 -10.73 12.86
CA VAL A 5 7.20 -10.14 13.34
C VAL A 5 6.90 -9.28 14.56
N ALA A 6 7.60 -9.52 15.68
CA ALA A 6 7.53 -8.67 16.86
C ALA A 6 8.94 -8.21 17.22
N GLN A 7 9.15 -6.90 17.24
CA GLN A 7 10.43 -6.29 17.59
C GLN A 7 10.29 -5.47 18.86
N VAL A 8 11.20 -5.72 19.81
CA VAL A 8 11.36 -4.92 21.01
C VAL A 8 12.45 -3.90 20.74
N LEU A 9 12.04 -2.64 20.64
CA LEU A 9 12.94 -1.55 20.34
C LEU A 9 13.30 -0.87 21.67
N ASN A 10 14.48 -1.18 22.21
CA ASN A 10 15.01 -0.50 23.41
C ASN A 10 16.20 0.42 23.07
N GLU A 11 16.81 0.28 21.90
CA GLU A 11 17.91 1.11 21.42
C GLU A 11 17.82 1.26 19.89
N LYS A 12 18.17 2.44 19.36
CA LYS A 12 18.25 2.65 17.91
C LYS A 12 19.25 1.65 17.31
N PRO A 13 18.92 0.92 16.23
CA PRO A 13 19.94 0.33 15.39
C PRO A 13 20.86 1.47 14.93
N LYS A 14 22.17 1.31 15.12
CA LYS A 14 23.17 2.31 14.71
C LYS A 14 22.88 2.73 13.27
N GLU A 15 22.78 4.02 13.01
CA GLU A 15 22.52 4.57 11.67
C GLU A 15 23.52 3.96 10.68
N LYS A 16 23.09 2.95 9.92
CA LYS A 16 23.88 2.43 8.80
C LYS A 16 23.60 3.33 7.61
N PHE A 17 24.49 4.30 7.47
CA PHE A 17 24.79 5.13 6.31
C PHE A 17 23.88 4.91 5.08
N PHE A 18 23.02 5.90 4.87
CA PHE A 18 22.14 6.11 3.72
C PHE A 18 22.91 6.48 2.42
N CYS A 19 24.07 5.87 2.17
CA CYS A 19 24.98 6.36 1.12
C CYS A 19 25.86 5.29 0.46
N PHE A 20 25.28 4.17 0.00
CA PHE A 20 26.05 3.22 -0.83
C PHE A 20 25.38 2.82 -2.15
N ILE A 21 24.04 2.86 -2.27
CA ILE A 21 23.38 2.50 -3.53
C ILE A 21 23.56 3.59 -4.61
N MET A 22 23.71 4.88 -4.25
CA MET A 22 23.98 5.96 -5.20
C MET A 22 25.47 6.30 -5.36
N LEU A 23 26.35 5.87 -4.45
CA LEU A 23 27.80 6.03 -4.61
C LEU A 23 28.44 4.92 -5.44
N GLY A 24 27.80 3.76 -5.61
CA GLY A 24 28.30 2.71 -6.50
C GLY A 24 28.23 3.08 -7.99
N LEU A 25 27.28 3.93 -8.38
CA LEU A 25 27.14 4.41 -9.77
C LEU A 25 27.89 5.74 -10.03
N LEU A 26 28.17 6.53 -8.99
CA LEU A 26 28.94 7.78 -9.08
C LEU A 26 30.42 7.67 -8.67
N SER A 27 30.87 6.51 -8.18
CA SER A 27 32.30 6.19 -8.07
C SER A 27 32.86 5.57 -9.35
N CYS A 28 32.23 5.87 -10.49
CA CYS A 28 32.74 5.49 -11.82
C CYS A 28 34.08 6.15 -12.16
N GLU A 29 34.59 7.04 -11.31
CA GLU A 29 36.01 7.36 -11.21
C GLU A 29 36.63 6.71 -9.95
N ALA A 30 37.57 5.78 -10.16
CA ALA A 30 38.51 5.21 -9.19
C ALA A 30 38.18 3.83 -8.56
N ARG A 31 37.97 2.80 -9.39
CA ARG A 31 38.73 1.54 -9.33
C ARG A 31 38.43 0.71 -10.58
N ARG A 32 39.49 0.19 -11.22
CA ARG A 32 39.39 -0.80 -12.31
C ARG A 32 38.86 -2.12 -11.72
N GLY A 33 37.56 -2.19 -11.49
CA GLY A 33 36.91 -3.41 -11.00
C GLY A 33 36.21 -4.14 -12.13
N THR A 34 36.36 -5.47 -12.16
CA THR A 34 35.60 -6.33 -13.09
C THR A 34 34.13 -6.40 -12.67
N PHE A 35 33.21 -6.73 -13.58
CA PHE A 35 31.77 -6.89 -13.28
C PHE A 35 31.51 -7.83 -12.08
N THR A 36 32.38 -8.83 -11.90
CA THR A 36 32.37 -9.76 -10.76
C THR A 36 32.66 -9.08 -9.42
N GLU A 37 33.52 -8.06 -9.38
CA GLU A 37 33.80 -7.30 -8.15
C GLU A 37 32.64 -6.37 -7.77
N ALA A 38 31.95 -5.81 -8.75
CA ALA A 38 30.72 -5.04 -8.51
C ALA A 38 29.62 -5.92 -7.91
N ILE A 39 29.44 -7.14 -8.42
CA ILE A 39 28.51 -8.12 -7.85
C ILE A 39 28.96 -8.56 -6.46
N ALA A 40 30.25 -8.84 -6.27
CA ALA A 40 30.77 -9.24 -4.96
C ALA A 40 30.59 -8.14 -3.90
N GLY A 41 30.84 -6.87 -4.27
CA GLY A 41 30.60 -5.72 -3.40
C GLY A 41 29.12 -5.58 -3.04
N MET A 42 28.23 -5.67 -4.04
CA MET A 42 26.78 -5.64 -3.78
C MET A 42 26.35 -6.77 -2.83
N LEU A 43 26.85 -7.99 -3.01
CA LEU A 43 26.52 -9.13 -2.13
C LEU A 43 27.05 -8.94 -0.71
N GLN A 44 28.24 -8.34 -0.55
CA GLN A 44 28.82 -8.03 0.76
C GLN A 44 28.02 -6.96 1.49
N ASP A 45 27.65 -5.88 0.80
CA ASP A 45 26.81 -4.81 1.34
C ASP A 45 25.44 -5.34 1.77
N MET A 46 24.84 -6.23 0.99
CA MET A 46 23.56 -6.88 1.30
C MET A 46 23.64 -7.76 2.56
N GLU A 47 24.70 -8.56 2.72
CA GLU A 47 24.90 -9.37 3.93
C GLU A 47 25.21 -8.50 5.15
N GLU A 48 25.90 -7.36 4.98
CA GLU A 48 26.17 -6.43 6.07
C GLU A 48 24.92 -5.67 6.53
N LEU A 49 24.04 -5.26 5.60
CA LEU A 49 22.71 -4.73 5.92
C LEU A 49 21.88 -5.76 6.68
N ARG A 50 21.84 -7.00 6.20
CA ARG A 50 21.12 -8.11 6.85
C ARG A 50 21.61 -8.40 8.27
N ARG A 51 22.90 -8.26 8.55
CA ARG A 51 23.48 -8.39 9.90
C ARG A 51 23.21 -7.21 10.82
N GLY A 52 22.85 -6.05 10.28
CA GLY A 52 22.56 -4.84 11.05
C GLY A 52 21.14 -4.80 11.63
N GLU A 53 20.25 -5.66 11.15
CA GLU A 53 18.85 -5.67 11.57
C GLU A 53 18.71 -6.31 12.97
N PRO A 54 18.01 -5.66 13.91
CA PRO A 54 17.80 -6.23 15.23
C PRO A 54 16.99 -7.55 15.09
N PRO A 55 17.37 -8.61 15.82
CA PRO A 55 16.63 -9.85 15.80
C PRO A 55 15.23 -9.65 16.41
N ASP A 56 14.25 -10.39 15.90
CA ASP A 56 12.91 -10.41 16.49
C ASP A 56 12.97 -10.82 17.98
N ALA A 57 12.09 -10.22 18.74
CA ALA A 57 12.00 -10.44 20.17
C ALA A 57 11.55 -11.88 20.45
N ARG A 58 12.50 -12.71 20.89
CA ARG A 58 12.21 -14.10 21.31
C ARG A 58 11.40 -14.18 22.60
N VAL A 59 11.50 -13.15 23.45
CA VAL A 59 10.79 -13.06 24.73
C VAL A 59 10.08 -11.71 24.80
N ILE A 60 8.75 -11.74 24.80
CA ILE A 60 7.91 -10.56 24.96
C ILE A 60 7.78 -10.26 26.45
N ARG A 61 8.02 -9.01 26.85
CA ARG A 61 7.88 -8.58 28.25
C ARG A 61 6.40 -8.48 28.62
N PRO A 62 6.04 -8.65 29.89
CA PRO A 62 4.64 -8.51 30.32
C PRO A 62 4.11 -7.07 30.21
N GLN A 63 4.99 -6.06 30.09
CA GLN A 63 4.59 -4.65 30.08
C GLN A 63 5.49 -3.80 29.17
N TYR A 64 4.85 -2.88 28.44
CA TYR A 64 5.44 -1.84 27.61
C TYR A 64 4.74 -0.51 27.86
N ASP A 65 5.45 0.59 27.62
CA ASP A 65 4.85 1.93 27.71
C ASP A 65 4.00 2.23 26.47
N PHE A 66 4.47 1.76 25.30
CA PHE A 66 3.76 1.89 24.04
C PHE A 66 3.78 0.57 23.28
N VAL A 67 2.62 0.19 22.73
CA VAL A 67 2.48 -0.93 21.80
C VAL A 67 1.99 -0.37 20.47
N ILE A 68 2.81 -0.53 19.44
CA ILE A 68 2.50 -0.10 18.08
C ILE A 68 2.11 -1.34 17.28
N VAL A 69 0.89 -1.33 16.77
CA VAL A 69 0.35 -2.41 15.93
C VAL A 69 0.41 -1.95 14.48
N GLY A 70 1.25 -2.62 13.69
CA GLY A 70 1.56 -2.32 12.30
C GLY A 70 2.90 -1.57 12.16
N ALA A 71 3.93 -2.28 11.71
CA ALA A 71 5.20 -1.70 11.27
C ALA A 71 5.12 -1.15 9.84
N GLY A 72 4.06 -0.38 9.55
CA GLY A 72 3.98 0.38 8.31
C GLY A 72 4.77 1.69 8.38
N THR A 73 4.65 2.53 7.35
CA THR A 73 5.33 3.83 7.25
C THR A 73 5.20 4.68 8.51
N ALA A 74 3.98 4.85 9.03
CA ALA A 74 3.71 5.64 10.22
C ALA A 74 4.14 4.93 11.51
N GLY A 75 3.96 3.61 11.59
CA GLY A 75 4.32 2.80 12.75
C GLY A 75 5.83 2.76 12.98
N CYS A 76 6.62 2.55 11.92
CA CYS A 76 8.07 2.62 11.98
C CYS A 76 8.56 4.02 12.37
N LEU A 77 7.94 5.08 11.85
CA LEU A 77 8.29 6.45 12.22
C LEU A 77 7.99 6.73 13.69
N LEU A 78 6.82 6.33 14.18
CA LEU A 78 6.43 6.46 15.59
C LEU A 78 7.39 5.68 16.49
N ALA A 79 7.70 4.44 16.13
CA ALA A 79 8.64 3.61 16.85
C ALA A 79 10.03 4.26 16.94
N ASN A 80 10.55 4.76 15.83
CA ASN A 80 11.83 5.47 15.78
C ASN A 80 11.84 6.72 16.68
N ARG A 81 10.75 7.50 16.71
CA ARG A 81 10.66 8.70 17.55
C ARG A 81 10.46 8.40 19.03
N LEU A 82 9.62 7.42 19.38
CA LEU A 82 9.40 7.06 20.78
C LEU A 82 10.64 6.45 21.42
N THR A 83 11.43 5.70 20.64
CA THR A 83 12.67 5.06 21.11
C THR A 83 13.85 6.03 21.23
N GLU A 84 13.74 7.28 20.75
CA GLU A 84 14.73 8.34 21.05
C GLU A 84 14.81 8.61 22.56
N VAL A 85 13.70 8.40 23.29
CA VAL A 85 13.64 8.53 24.73
C VAL A 85 13.92 7.16 25.37
N LYS A 86 15.16 6.96 25.85
CA LYS A 86 15.64 5.69 26.45
C LYS A 86 14.79 5.14 27.61
N LYS A 87 13.93 5.97 28.20
CA LYS A 87 13.03 5.56 29.28
C LYS A 87 11.86 4.72 28.77
N PHE A 88 11.41 4.95 27.54
CA PHE A 88 10.23 4.28 26.99
C PHE A 88 10.58 2.89 26.46
N LYS A 89 9.77 1.91 26.85
CA LYS A 89 9.78 0.55 26.32
C LYS A 89 8.71 0.46 25.25
N VAL A 90 9.14 0.25 24.01
CA VAL A 90 8.25 0.20 22.85
C VAL A 90 8.22 -1.21 22.26
N LEU A 91 7.02 -1.74 22.08
CA LEU A 91 6.78 -2.98 21.33
C LEU A 91 6.21 -2.62 19.97
N LEU A 92 6.86 -3.08 18.90
CA LEU A 92 6.37 -2.96 17.53
C LEU A 92 5.95 -4.35 17.04
N VAL A 93 4.70 -4.49 16.60
CA VAL A 93 4.13 -5.76 16.11
C VAL A 93 3.71 -5.59 14.66
N GLU A 94 4.09 -6.54 13.80
CA GLU A 94 3.75 -6.59 12.39
C GLU A 94 3.23 -7.98 12.01
N ALA A 95 2.22 -8.02 11.15
CA ALA A 95 1.58 -9.28 10.74
C ALA A 95 2.21 -9.89 9.48
N GLY A 96 3.03 -9.11 8.79
CA GLY A 96 3.86 -9.57 7.68
C GLY A 96 5.25 -10.03 8.10
N ASP A 97 5.98 -10.49 7.09
CA ASP A 97 7.37 -10.92 7.22
C ASP A 97 8.32 -9.72 7.34
N ARG A 98 9.61 -10.02 7.51
CA ARG A 98 10.67 -9.01 7.44
C ARG A 98 10.90 -8.53 6.02
N GLU A 99 11.43 -7.32 5.92
CA GLU A 99 11.88 -6.77 4.65
C GLU A 99 12.98 -7.66 4.05
N GLN A 100 12.91 -7.86 2.73
CA GLN A 100 13.89 -8.62 1.97
C GLN A 100 14.56 -7.67 0.99
N SER A 101 15.85 -7.85 0.73
CA SER A 101 16.65 -6.85 0.03
C SER A 101 16.26 -6.58 -1.43
N PHE A 102 15.48 -7.46 -2.06
CA PHE A 102 14.93 -7.18 -3.40
C PHE A 102 13.75 -6.19 -3.36
N MET A 103 13.15 -5.98 -2.19
CA MET A 103 12.03 -5.09 -2.04
C MET A 103 12.45 -3.60 -2.11
N ASP A 104 13.73 -3.33 -1.86
CA ASP A 104 14.36 -2.02 -2.05
C ASP A 104 14.59 -1.64 -3.52
N VAL A 105 14.29 -2.53 -4.48
CA VAL A 105 14.52 -2.27 -5.90
C VAL A 105 13.25 -1.67 -6.51
N PRO A 106 13.22 -0.36 -6.87
CA PRO A 106 11.98 0.33 -7.25
C PRO A 106 11.28 -0.30 -8.47
N VAL A 107 12.05 -0.84 -9.43
CA VAL A 107 11.49 -1.48 -10.63
C VAL A 107 10.69 -2.76 -10.30
N LEU A 108 10.96 -3.39 -9.16
CA LEU A 108 10.25 -4.59 -8.72
C LEU A 108 8.96 -4.28 -7.96
N ALA A 109 8.68 -3.04 -7.57
CA ALA A 109 7.52 -2.66 -6.76
C ALA A 109 6.18 -3.16 -7.34
N THR A 110 6.03 -3.15 -8.67
CA THR A 110 4.83 -3.67 -9.34
C THR A 110 4.70 -5.19 -9.21
N LEU A 111 5.81 -5.92 -9.25
CA LEU A 111 5.83 -7.37 -9.12
C LEU A 111 5.52 -7.82 -7.68
N LEU A 112 5.98 -7.05 -6.69
CA LEU A 112 5.72 -7.33 -5.27
C LEU A 112 4.23 -7.31 -4.93
N GLN A 113 3.37 -6.67 -5.72
CA GLN A 113 1.92 -6.69 -5.51
C GLN A 113 1.29 -8.08 -5.70
N PHE A 114 1.98 -8.98 -6.39
CA PHE A 114 1.53 -10.35 -6.65
C PHE A 114 2.15 -11.38 -5.70
N THR A 115 2.97 -10.95 -4.74
CA THR A 115 3.56 -11.82 -3.73
C THR A 115 2.82 -11.71 -2.41
N ASP A 116 3.15 -12.60 -1.45
CA ASP A 116 2.55 -12.62 -0.10
C ASP A 116 2.90 -11.37 0.74
N ALA A 117 3.80 -10.52 0.25
CA ALA A 117 4.07 -9.21 0.82
C ALA A 117 2.89 -8.24 0.63
N ASN A 118 1.83 -8.64 -0.08
CA ASN A 118 0.58 -7.90 -0.23
C ASN A 118 -0.54 -8.57 0.59
N TRP A 119 -1.38 -7.77 1.25
CA TRP A 119 -2.59 -8.26 1.92
C TRP A 119 -3.66 -8.80 0.96
N HIS A 120 -3.56 -8.47 -0.34
CA HIS A 120 -4.51 -8.87 -1.38
C HIS A 120 -5.95 -8.44 -1.12
N TYR A 121 -6.14 -7.22 -0.58
CA TYR A 121 -7.48 -6.67 -0.43
C TYR A 121 -8.15 -6.38 -1.77
N TYR A 122 -9.47 -6.48 -1.77
CA TYR A 122 -10.33 -6.05 -2.87
C TYR A 122 -11.33 -5.04 -2.35
N THR A 123 -11.70 -4.09 -3.20
CA THR A 123 -12.77 -3.15 -2.87
C THR A 123 -14.12 -3.87 -2.81
N GLU A 124 -15.08 -3.27 -2.10
CA GLU A 124 -16.48 -3.63 -2.29
C GLU A 124 -16.90 -3.48 -3.76
N PRO A 125 -17.84 -4.29 -4.26
CA PRO A 125 -18.38 -4.14 -5.60
C PRO A 125 -18.90 -2.72 -5.84
N GLN A 126 -18.40 -2.07 -6.88
CA GLN A 126 -18.89 -0.76 -7.27
C GLN A 126 -20.14 -0.90 -8.14
N ILE A 127 -21.18 -0.14 -7.78
CA ILE A 127 -22.39 -0.03 -8.57
C ILE A 127 -22.12 0.92 -9.73
N ALA A 128 -22.46 0.50 -10.95
CA ALA A 128 -22.43 1.37 -12.11
C ALA A 128 -23.40 2.53 -11.87
N LYS A 129 -22.87 3.75 -11.75
CA LYS A 129 -23.72 4.94 -11.80
C LYS A 129 -24.17 5.09 -13.25
N TYR A 130 -25.43 4.78 -13.52
CA TYR A 130 -26.04 5.03 -14.83
C TYR A 130 -26.08 6.55 -15.07
N THR A 131 -25.19 7.06 -15.91
CA THR A 131 -25.28 8.43 -16.42
C THR A 131 -26.57 8.55 -17.24
N HIS A 132 -27.48 9.41 -16.79
CA HIS A 132 -28.74 9.66 -17.45
C HIS A 132 -28.49 10.12 -18.90
N SER A 133 -28.75 9.24 -19.86
CA SER A 133 -29.14 9.62 -21.22
C SER A 133 -30.48 8.98 -21.49
N ILE A 134 -31.48 9.45 -20.74
CA ILE A 134 -32.87 9.16 -21.04
C ILE A 134 -33.24 10.09 -22.20
N LYS A 135 -33.07 9.60 -23.43
CA LYS A 135 -33.72 10.22 -24.59
C LYS A 135 -35.23 9.93 -24.48
N THR A 136 -35.95 10.92 -23.96
CA THR A 136 -37.41 11.10 -24.07
C THR A 136 -38.25 9.86 -23.71
N LEU A 137 -38.52 9.68 -22.42
CA LEU A 137 -39.54 8.72 -21.95
C LEU A 137 -40.92 9.15 -22.48
N LEU A 138 -41.63 8.22 -23.11
CA LEU A 138 -43.06 8.38 -23.37
C LEU A 138 -43.80 8.46 -22.02
N PRO A 139 -44.76 9.39 -21.83
CA PRO A 139 -45.36 9.69 -20.51
C PRO A 139 -46.13 8.54 -19.85
N SER A 140 -46.47 7.47 -20.57
CA SER A 140 -47.43 6.45 -20.14
C SER A 140 -46.83 5.10 -19.74
N THR A 141 -45.51 4.93 -19.77
CA THR A 141 -44.88 3.62 -19.52
C THR A 141 -44.36 3.51 -18.09
N LYS A 142 -44.73 2.43 -17.38
CA LYS A 142 -44.17 2.09 -16.06
C LYS A 142 -42.90 1.28 -16.23
N TYR A 143 -41.80 1.75 -15.65
CA TYR A 143 -40.49 1.09 -15.66
C TYR A 143 -40.26 0.38 -14.33
N VAL A 144 -39.86 -0.88 -14.36
CA VAL A 144 -39.46 -1.65 -13.17
C VAL A 144 -37.96 -1.89 -13.25
N PHE A 145 -37.21 -1.41 -12.25
CA PHE A 145 -35.77 -1.61 -12.14
C PHE A 145 -35.50 -2.84 -11.27
N ASP A 146 -34.87 -3.88 -11.85
CA ASP A 146 -34.25 -4.94 -11.07
C ASP A 146 -32.78 -4.56 -10.81
N GLN A 147 -32.36 -4.56 -9.55
CA GLN A 147 -30.99 -4.22 -9.17
C GLN A 147 -30.02 -5.40 -9.30
N ARG A 148 -30.53 -6.62 -9.57
CA ARG A 148 -29.70 -7.84 -9.71
C ARG A 148 -29.39 -8.18 -11.15
N ASP A 149 -30.17 -7.67 -12.09
CA ASP A 149 -29.97 -7.86 -13.52
C ASP A 149 -29.77 -6.49 -14.18
N THR A 150 -28.69 -6.32 -14.93
CA THR A 150 -28.35 -5.06 -15.62
C THR A 150 -29.28 -4.72 -16.78
N SER A 151 -30.39 -5.44 -16.93
CA SER A 151 -31.40 -5.26 -17.96
C SER A 151 -32.64 -4.57 -17.38
N VAL A 152 -32.96 -3.37 -17.88
CA VAL A 152 -34.25 -2.77 -17.63
C VAL A 152 -35.24 -3.39 -18.61
N SER A 153 -36.10 -4.30 -18.13
CA SER A 153 -37.19 -4.79 -18.97
C SER A 153 -38.30 -3.74 -19.01
N CYS A 154 -38.49 -3.12 -20.17
CA CYS A 154 -39.55 -2.16 -20.40
C CYS A 154 -40.77 -2.91 -20.96
N ARG A 155 -41.89 -2.96 -20.23
CA ARG A 155 -43.12 -3.61 -20.71
C ARG A 155 -44.06 -2.54 -21.24
N SER A 156 -44.21 -2.41 -22.56
CA SER A 156 -45.19 -1.52 -23.16
C SER A 156 -46.59 -2.16 -23.12
N THR A 157 -47.64 -1.37 -22.95
CA THR A 157 -49.05 -1.81 -23.03
C THR A 157 -49.51 -2.08 -24.47
N PHE A 158 -48.69 -1.74 -25.47
CA PHE A 158 -48.96 -1.92 -26.90
C PHE A 158 -47.79 -2.65 -27.57
N GLY A 159 -47.76 -3.97 -27.41
CA GLY A 159 -47.23 -4.92 -28.40
C GLY A 159 -45.72 -4.98 -28.70
N GLU A 160 -44.92 -3.95 -28.45
CA GLU A 160 -43.49 -3.98 -28.78
C GLU A 160 -42.63 -3.72 -27.53
N THR A 161 -41.84 -4.73 -27.16
CA THR A 161 -40.89 -4.68 -26.05
C THR A 161 -39.57 -4.15 -26.59
N GLU A 162 -39.34 -2.84 -26.52
CA GLU A 162 -38.02 -2.28 -26.82
C GLU A 162 -37.12 -2.48 -25.58
N LEU A 163 -36.23 -3.47 -25.64
CA LEU A 163 -35.27 -3.76 -24.57
C LEU A 163 -34.15 -2.71 -24.62
N LEU A 164 -34.25 -1.69 -23.77
CA LEU A 164 -33.16 -0.76 -23.51
C LEU A 164 -32.10 -1.45 -22.65
N VAL A 165 -31.11 -2.08 -23.32
CA VAL A 165 -29.90 -2.58 -22.67
C VAL A 165 -29.03 -1.38 -22.33
N MET A 166 -29.06 -0.93 -21.07
CA MET A 166 -28.11 0.06 -20.59
C MET A 166 -26.73 -0.59 -20.50
N GLU A 167 -25.80 -0.16 -21.34
CA GLU A 167 -24.41 -0.65 -21.26
C GLU A 167 -23.79 -0.18 -19.93
N LYS A 168 -23.31 -1.14 -19.14
CA LYS A 168 -22.63 -0.86 -17.87
C LYS A 168 -21.48 0.11 -18.14
N ALA A 169 -21.39 1.19 -17.37
CA ALA A 169 -20.23 2.08 -17.43
C ALA A 169 -18.94 1.25 -17.21
N LYS A 170 -18.12 1.11 -18.25
CA LYS A 170 -16.90 0.28 -18.26
C LYS A 170 -15.68 0.98 -17.60
N SER A 171 -15.88 2.12 -16.95
CA SER A 171 -14.80 2.91 -16.35
C SER A 171 -14.57 2.55 -14.88
N GLY A 172 -13.30 2.47 -14.47
CA GLY A 172 -12.91 2.20 -13.08
C GLY A 172 -13.16 0.76 -12.65
N CYS A 173 -13.42 0.53 -11.36
CA CYS A 173 -13.59 -0.83 -10.83
C CYS A 173 -14.85 -1.53 -11.33
N VAL A 174 -15.85 -0.76 -11.78
CA VAL A 174 -17.10 -1.27 -12.34
C VAL A 174 -16.85 -2.17 -13.56
N GLY A 175 -15.80 -1.88 -14.34
CA GLY A 175 -15.36 -2.66 -15.50
C GLY A 175 -14.50 -3.89 -15.17
N MET A 176 -14.09 -4.07 -13.91
CA MET A 176 -13.27 -5.21 -13.47
C MET A 176 -14.15 -6.42 -13.14
N LYS A 177 -13.53 -7.61 -13.05
CA LYS A 177 -14.23 -8.86 -12.69
C LYS A 177 -14.93 -8.69 -11.33
N GLY A 178 -16.24 -8.92 -11.30
CA GLY A 178 -17.05 -8.74 -10.10
C GLY A 178 -17.26 -7.28 -9.66
N GLY A 179 -16.89 -6.30 -10.48
CA GLY A 179 -17.02 -4.88 -10.15
C GLY A 179 -16.06 -4.41 -9.04
N ARG A 180 -14.98 -5.14 -8.78
CA ARG A 180 -14.03 -4.88 -7.69
C ARG A 180 -12.64 -4.57 -8.24
N CYS A 181 -11.95 -3.61 -7.63
CA CYS A 181 -10.52 -3.40 -7.88
C CYS A 181 -9.69 -4.15 -6.84
N ALA A 182 -8.52 -4.62 -7.27
CA ALA A 182 -7.46 -4.97 -6.34
C ALA A 182 -6.99 -3.70 -5.61
N TRP A 183 -6.80 -3.78 -4.29
CA TRP A 183 -6.34 -2.70 -3.45
C TRP A 183 -5.07 -3.15 -2.72
N PRO A 184 -3.90 -3.06 -3.37
CA PRO A 184 -2.65 -3.57 -2.80
C PRO A 184 -2.29 -2.82 -1.51
N ARG A 185 -1.92 -3.56 -0.48
CA ARG A 185 -1.42 -3.04 0.81
C ARG A 185 -0.27 -3.90 1.28
N GLY A 186 0.82 -3.26 1.67
CA GLY A 186 2.00 -3.98 2.16
C GLY A 186 1.72 -4.72 3.46
N ARG A 187 2.13 -5.99 3.49
CA ARG A 187 2.11 -6.94 4.60
C ARG A 187 3.55 -7.41 4.85
N VAL A 188 4.35 -6.50 5.35
CA VAL A 188 5.80 -6.67 5.61
C VAL A 188 6.23 -5.54 6.54
N VAL A 189 7.34 -5.68 7.27
CA VAL A 189 7.97 -4.55 7.96
C VAL A 189 8.28 -3.45 6.93
N GLY A 190 7.87 -2.20 7.23
CA GLY A 190 7.81 -1.08 6.28
C GLY A 190 6.42 -0.89 5.64
N GLY A 191 5.58 -1.92 5.65
CA GLY A 191 4.20 -1.91 5.17
C GLY A 191 4.10 -1.51 3.70
N SER A 192 3.19 -0.59 3.37
CA SER A 192 3.02 -0.14 1.98
C SER A 192 4.21 0.70 1.47
N SER A 193 5.14 1.11 2.34
CA SER A 193 6.41 1.74 1.92
C SER A 193 7.34 0.79 1.14
N VAL A 194 7.08 -0.51 1.21
CA VAL A 194 7.87 -1.52 0.52
C VAL A 194 7.30 -1.85 -0.88
N LEU A 195 6.01 -1.58 -1.09
CA LEU A 195 5.30 -1.90 -2.33
C LEU A 195 5.08 -0.68 -3.26
N HIS A 196 5.46 0.53 -2.85
CA HIS A 196 5.28 1.72 -3.68
C HIS A 196 6.50 1.98 -4.57
N SER A 197 6.27 2.71 -5.67
CA SER A 197 7.31 3.04 -6.64
C SER A 197 8.24 4.18 -6.19
N MET A 198 8.48 4.33 -4.88
CA MET A 198 9.35 5.37 -4.28
C MET A 198 9.05 6.83 -4.66
N MET A 199 7.90 7.10 -5.28
CA MET A 199 7.49 8.45 -5.62
C MET A 199 7.19 9.26 -4.35
N HIS A 200 7.95 10.32 -4.11
CA HIS A 200 7.66 11.28 -3.07
C HIS A 200 7.15 12.58 -3.69
N THR A 201 5.90 12.93 -3.38
CA THR A 201 5.34 14.26 -3.62
C THR A 201 4.78 14.81 -2.31
N ARG A 202 4.75 16.13 -2.17
CA ARG A 202 4.00 16.79 -1.08
C ARG A 202 2.61 17.16 -1.58
N GLY A 203 1.63 17.17 -0.67
CA GLY A 203 0.27 17.61 -0.98
C GLY A 203 0.20 19.09 -1.33
N ASN A 204 -0.93 19.50 -1.92
CA ASN A 204 -1.18 20.92 -2.19
C ASN A 204 -1.46 21.66 -0.88
N ARG A 205 -0.87 22.86 -0.71
CA ARG A 205 -1.10 23.72 0.46
C ARG A 205 -2.59 23.89 0.78
N ARG A 206 -3.44 24.07 -0.24
CA ARG A 206 -4.88 24.31 -0.06
C ARG A 206 -5.60 23.15 0.63
N ASP A 207 -5.12 21.92 0.45
CA ASP A 207 -5.71 20.76 1.10
C ASP A 207 -5.43 20.80 2.61
N TYR A 208 -4.21 21.17 3.00
CA TYR A 208 -3.84 21.35 4.41
C TYR A 208 -4.57 22.53 5.05
N ASP A 209 -4.68 23.66 4.35
CA ASP A 209 -5.44 24.82 4.83
C ASP A 209 -6.93 24.46 5.04
N ARG A 210 -7.51 23.65 4.14
CA ARG A 210 -8.88 23.14 4.28
C ARG A 210 -9.03 22.23 5.50
N TRP A 211 -8.06 21.36 5.78
CA TRP A 211 -8.08 20.52 6.97
C TRP A 211 -8.01 21.34 8.26
N ALA A 212 -7.15 22.37 8.29
CA ALA A 212 -7.07 23.29 9.41
C ALA A 212 -8.40 24.04 9.64
N ALA A 213 -9.01 24.56 8.56
CA ALA A 213 -10.32 25.22 8.63
C ALA A 213 -11.44 24.27 9.08
N ALA A 214 -11.33 22.97 8.78
CA ALA A 214 -12.25 21.93 9.26
C ALA A 214 -12.00 21.51 10.73
N GLY A 215 -11.14 22.21 11.47
CA GLY A 215 -10.85 21.94 12.87
C GLY A 215 -9.68 20.98 13.11
N ASN A 216 -8.88 20.67 12.08
CA ASN A 216 -7.68 19.84 12.18
C ASN A 216 -6.42 20.69 11.92
N PRO A 217 -6.02 21.61 12.84
CA PRO A 217 -4.93 22.56 12.59
C PRO A 217 -3.53 21.92 12.47
N GLY A 218 -3.40 20.62 12.76
CA GLY A 218 -2.11 19.99 12.99
C GLY A 218 -1.51 20.44 14.34
N LYS A 219 -0.45 19.76 14.78
CA LYS A 219 0.37 20.19 15.93
C LYS A 219 1.77 20.53 15.45
#